data_AF-A0A6B3GMR0-F1
#
_entry.id   AF-A0A6B3GMR0-F1
#
_cell.length_a   1.000
_cell.length_b   1.000
_cell.length_c   1.000
_cell.angle_alpha   90.00
_cell.angle_beta   90.00
_cell.angle_gamma   90.00
#
_symmetry.space_group_name_H-M   'P 1'
#
loop_
_entity.id
_entity.type
_entity.pdbx_description
1 polymer ?
#
loop_
_entity_poly.entity_id
_entity_poly.type
_entity_poly.pdbx_seq_one_letter_code
_entity_poly.pdbx_strand_id
1 'polypeptide(L)'
;RAARRIWARWMKETYGARTDKAQWLRFHTQTAGVSLTAQQPYNNVVRTAVEALSAVLGGTNSLHTNALDETLALPSEQAAEIALRTQQ
;
A
#
# COMPACT_ATOMS: atom_id res chain seq x y z
N ARG A 1 -8.14 -8.42 -0.48
CA ARG A 1 -8.91 -9.60 -0.97
C ARG A 1 -10.41 -9.51 -0.67
N ALA A 2 -10.84 -9.51 0.61
CA ALA A 2 -12.26 -9.43 0.98
C ALA A 2 -12.98 -8.21 0.37
N ALA A 3 -12.36 -7.03 0.42
CA ALA A 3 -12.88 -5.80 -0.18
C ALA A 3 -13.28 -5.97 -1.66
N ARG A 4 -12.47 -6.66 -2.48
CA ARG A 4 -12.80 -6.90 -3.90
C ARG A 4 -14.07 -7.73 -4.07
N ARG A 5 -14.28 -8.75 -3.22
CA ARG A 5 -15.49 -9.59 -3.27
C ARG A 5 -16.73 -8.84 -2.82
N ILE A 6 -16.62 -8.04 -1.75
CA ILE A 6 -17.72 -7.21 -1.25
C ILE A 6 -18.12 -6.19 -2.31
N TRP A 7 -17.14 -5.48 -2.87
CA TRP A 7 -17.34 -4.51 -3.93
C TRP A 7 -18.04 -5.10 -5.15
N ALA A 8 -17.50 -6.19 -5.71
CA ALA A 8 -18.08 -6.83 -6.89
C ALA A 8 -19.53 -7.28 -6.66
N ARG A 9 -19.83 -7.81 -5.46
CA ARG A 9 -21.18 -8.21 -5.06
C ARG A 9 -22.13 -7.01 -5.05
N TRP A 10 -21.77 -5.94 -4.37
CA TRP A 10 -22.61 -4.74 -4.29
C TRP A 10 -22.82 -4.08 -5.66
N MET A 11 -21.77 -3.97 -6.46
CA MET A 11 -21.89 -3.44 -7.82
C MET A 11 -22.88 -4.25 -8.65
N LYS A 12 -22.86 -5.58 -8.55
CA LYS A 12 -23.77 -6.45 -9.30
C LYS A 12 -25.19 -6.44 -8.73
N GLU A 13 -25.35 -6.70 -7.44
CA GLU A 13 -26.64 -6.99 -6.80
C GLU A 13 -27.40 -5.73 -6.39
N THR A 14 -26.70 -4.71 -5.90
CA THR A 14 -27.32 -3.46 -5.43
C THR A 14 -27.45 -2.44 -6.55
N TYR A 15 -26.41 -2.31 -7.39
CA TYR A 15 -26.33 -1.25 -8.40
C TYR A 15 -26.53 -1.74 -9.85
N GLY A 16 -26.72 -3.05 -10.06
CA GLY A 16 -27.06 -3.61 -11.38
C GLY A 16 -25.94 -3.51 -12.43
N ALA A 17 -24.67 -3.48 -12.01
CA ALA A 17 -23.53 -3.38 -12.92
C ALA A 17 -23.46 -4.57 -13.90
N ARG A 18 -23.55 -4.27 -15.19
CA ARG A 18 -23.69 -5.28 -16.26
C ARG A 18 -22.38 -5.78 -16.87
N THR A 19 -21.26 -5.09 -16.63
CA THR A 19 -19.96 -5.46 -17.18
C THR A 19 -19.00 -5.86 -16.07
N ASP A 20 -18.11 -6.82 -16.36
CA ASP A 20 -17.12 -7.29 -15.39
C ASP A 20 -16.19 -6.15 -14.94
N LYS A 21 -15.81 -5.26 -15.86
CA LYS A 21 -14.97 -4.09 -15.55
C LYS A 21 -15.60 -3.16 -14.52
N ALA A 22 -16.93 -2.97 -14.56
CA ALA A 22 -17.63 -2.14 -13.58
C ALA A 22 -17.65 -2.78 -12.17
N GLN A 23 -17.37 -4.08 -12.06
CA GLN A 23 -17.30 -4.80 -10.80
C GLN A 23 -15.86 -4.89 -10.24
N TRP A 24 -14.85 -4.39 -10.96
CA TRP A 24 -13.46 -4.42 -10.52
C TRP A 24 -13.18 -3.35 -9.47
N LEU A 25 -12.69 -3.76 -8.30
CA LEU A 25 -12.10 -2.86 -7.33
C LEU A 25 -10.59 -2.74 -7.60
N ARG A 26 -10.19 -1.61 -8.17
CA ARG A 26 -8.79 -1.19 -8.26
C ARG A 26 -8.45 -0.28 -7.09
N PHE A 27 -7.24 -0.42 -6.53
CA PHE A 27 -6.85 0.36 -5.36
C PHE A 27 -5.35 0.63 -5.34
N HIS A 28 -5.02 1.79 -4.77
CA HIS A 28 -3.69 2.14 -4.33
C HIS A 28 -3.50 1.67 -2.89
N THR A 29 -2.28 1.28 -2.54
CA THR A 29 -1.88 0.98 -1.16
C THR A 29 -0.70 1.85 -0.78
N GLN A 30 -0.72 2.36 0.44
CA GLN A 30 0.43 2.98 1.08
C GLN A 30 0.79 2.17 2.33
N THR A 31 2.08 1.98 2.59
CA THR A 31 2.55 1.41 3.86
C THR A 31 2.16 2.30 5.04
N ALA A 32 2.09 1.77 6.26
CA ALA A 32 1.49 2.49 7.37
C ALA A 32 2.44 3.55 7.95
N GLY A 33 2.14 4.83 7.78
CA GLY A 33 2.97 5.90 8.37
C GLY A 33 3.03 5.81 9.91
N VAL A 34 1.93 5.38 10.53
CA VAL A 34 1.81 5.23 11.99
C VAL A 34 2.64 4.06 12.55
N SER A 35 3.10 3.11 11.72
CA SER A 35 3.93 1.98 12.19
C SER A 35 5.41 2.34 12.34
N LEU A 36 5.81 3.48 11.77
CA LEU A 36 7.19 3.93 11.79
C LEU A 36 7.59 4.52 13.14
N THR A 37 8.87 4.37 13.49
CA THR A 37 9.41 4.90 14.76
C THR A 37 10.53 5.90 14.50
N ALA A 38 10.50 7.02 15.24
CA ALA A 38 11.61 7.97 15.26
C ALA A 38 12.87 7.35 15.89
N GLN A 39 12.68 6.50 16.90
CA GLN A 39 13.74 5.73 17.52
C GLN A 39 14.15 4.58 16.59
N GLN A 40 15.46 4.38 16.43
CA GLN A 40 16.04 3.34 15.59
C GLN A 40 15.39 3.28 14.18
N PRO A 41 15.45 4.39 13.41
CA PRO A 41 14.66 4.55 12.19
C PRO A 41 15.04 3.54 11.09
N TYR A 42 16.22 2.94 11.13
CA TYR A 42 16.58 1.84 10.22
C TYR A 42 15.65 0.62 10.33
N ASN A 43 15.02 0.40 11.50
CA ASN A 43 14.01 -0.66 11.65
C ASN A 43 12.77 -0.41 10.77
N ASN A 44 12.52 0.85 10.37
CA ASN A 44 11.43 1.21 9.47
C ASN A 44 11.62 0.59 8.08
N VAL A 45 12.85 0.36 7.62
CA VAL A 45 13.11 -0.34 6.35
C VAL A 45 12.50 -1.74 6.37
N VAL A 46 12.70 -2.48 7.47
CA VAL A 46 12.14 -3.84 7.63
C VAL A 46 10.61 -3.80 7.74
N ARG A 47 10.05 -2.84 8.49
CA ARG A 47 8.59 -2.66 8.60
C ARG A 47 7.97 -2.40 7.23
N THR A 48 8.48 -1.40 6.53
CA THR A 48 8.03 -1.02 5.18
C THR A 48 8.17 -2.20 4.21
N ALA A 49 9.25 -2.99 4.27
CA ALA A 49 9.42 -4.16 3.40
C ALA A 49 8.33 -5.24 3.62
N VAL A 50 7.99 -5.55 4.87
CA VAL A 50 6.94 -6.52 5.20
C VAL A 50 5.55 -6.01 4.80
N GLU A 51 5.29 -4.72 5.01
CA GLU A 51 4.05 -4.07 4.61
C GLU A 51 3.90 -4.00 3.08
N ALA A 52 4.98 -3.68 2.38
CA ALA A 52 5.05 -3.68 0.92
C ALA A 52 4.76 -5.08 0.35
N LEU A 53 5.41 -6.12 0.88
CA LEU A 53 5.12 -7.50 0.49
C LEU A 53 3.65 -7.86 0.75
N SER A 54 3.08 -7.41 1.87
CA SER A 54 1.66 -7.62 2.18
C SER A 54 0.75 -6.95 1.15
N ALA A 55 1.10 -5.74 0.68
CA ALA A 55 0.37 -5.05 -0.39
C ALA A 55 0.46 -5.78 -1.74
N VAL A 56 1.65 -6.29 -2.09
CA VAL A 56 1.88 -7.09 -3.31
C VAL A 56 1.05 -8.37 -3.28
N LEU A 57 1.15 -9.16 -2.21
CA LEU A 57 0.35 -10.38 -2.02
C LEU A 57 -1.16 -10.08 -1.91
N GLY A 58 -1.50 -8.88 -1.44
CA GLY A 58 -2.85 -8.33 -1.44
C GLY A 58 -3.39 -8.00 -2.83
N GLY A 59 -2.53 -7.92 -3.84
CA GLY A 59 -2.85 -7.61 -5.24
C GLY A 59 -3.22 -6.15 -5.45
N THR A 60 -2.41 -5.22 -4.92
CA THR A 60 -2.55 -3.77 -5.17
C THR A 60 -2.27 -3.41 -6.63
N ASN A 61 -2.85 -2.31 -7.13
CA ASN A 61 -2.60 -1.81 -8.49
C ASN A 61 -1.47 -0.77 -8.54
N SER A 62 -1.23 -0.08 -7.44
CA SER A 62 -0.09 0.80 -7.24
C SER A 62 0.29 0.81 -5.77
N LEU A 63 1.56 1.10 -5.47
CA LEU A 63 2.11 1.01 -4.12
C LEU A 63 2.97 2.25 -3.81
N HIS A 64 2.76 2.82 -2.64
CA HIS A 64 3.65 3.80 -2.02
C HIS A 64 4.31 3.14 -0.80
N THR A 65 5.63 3.18 -0.77
CA THR A 65 6.47 2.73 0.35
C THR A 65 7.00 3.95 1.08
N ASN A 66 6.75 4.03 2.36
CA ASN A 66 7.16 5.14 3.22
C ASN A 66 8.68 5.15 3.41
N ALA A 67 9.23 6.34 3.59
CA ALA A 67 10.65 6.52 3.86
C ALA A 67 10.97 6.25 5.33
N LEU A 68 12.20 5.81 5.60
CA LEU A 68 12.60 5.44 6.96
C LEU A 68 12.64 6.62 7.95
N ASP A 69 12.76 7.84 7.45
CA ASP A 69 12.88 9.10 8.20
C ASP A 69 11.57 9.91 8.27
N GLU A 70 10.49 9.39 7.69
CA GLU A 70 9.22 10.11 7.51
C GLU A 70 8.50 10.45 8.83
N THR A 71 8.88 9.81 9.93
CA THR A 71 8.41 10.19 11.28
C THR A 71 8.93 11.54 11.77
N LEU A 72 10.01 12.05 11.17
CA LEU A 72 10.70 13.26 11.62
C LEU A 72 10.50 14.44 10.68
N ALA A 73 10.52 14.20 9.38
CA ALA A 73 10.44 15.24 8.36
C ALA A 73 10.00 14.65 7.02
N LEU A 74 9.93 15.50 6.00
CA LEU A 74 9.85 15.02 4.62
C LEU A 74 11.08 14.17 4.27
N PRO A 75 10.93 13.14 3.42
CA PRO A 75 12.02 12.21 3.12
C PRO A 75 13.26 12.90 2.56
N SER A 76 14.42 12.52 3.07
CA SER A 76 15.69 12.80 2.38
C SER A 76 15.76 12.02 1.07
N GLU A 77 16.59 12.48 0.12
CA GLU A 77 16.79 11.79 -1.17
C GLU A 77 17.22 10.34 -0.97
N GLN A 78 18.15 10.09 -0.05
CA GLN A 78 18.61 8.75 0.28
C GLN A 78 17.49 7.86 0.86
N ALA A 79 16.68 8.40 1.78
CA ALA A 79 15.57 7.64 2.36
C ALA A 79 14.47 7.34 1.33
N ALA A 80 14.20 8.28 0.43
CA ALA A 80 13.31 8.09 -0.71
C ALA A 80 13.83 7.03 -1.69
N GLU A 81 15.14 7.01 -1.98
CA GLU A 81 15.74 5.96 -2.82
C GLU A 81 15.60 4.57 -2.17
N ILE A 82 15.87 4.44 -0.87
CA ILE A 82 15.69 3.16 -0.15
C ILE A 82 14.24 2.68 -0.24
N ALA A 83 13.28 3.58 -0.06
CA ALA A 83 11.87 3.26 -0.19
C ALA A 83 11.54 2.76 -1.62
N LEU A 84 12.04 3.45 -2.66
CA LEU A 84 11.89 3.02 -4.05
C LEU A 84 12.50 1.63 -4.29
N ARG A 85 13.73 1.38 -3.80
CA ARG A 85 14.43 0.09 -3.95
C ARG A 85 13.73 -1.05 -3.21
N THR A 86 12.97 -0.74 -2.16
CA THR A 86 12.15 -1.75 -1.45
C THR A 86 11.06 -2.35 -2.35
N GLN A 87 10.63 -1.64 -3.40
CA GLN A 87 9.62 -2.13 -4.35
C GLN A 87 10.19 -2.87 -5.57
N GLN A 88 11.46 -2.64 -5.94
CA GLN A 88 12.07 -3.12 -7.20
C GLN A 88 12.62 -4.54 -7.07
#